data_AF-A0A7J4FDT5-F1
#
_entry.id   AF-A0A7J4FDT5-F1
#
_cell.length_a   1.000
_cell.length_b   1.000
_cell.length_c   1.000
_cell.angle_alpha   90.00
_cell.angle_beta   90.00
_cell.angle_gamma   90.00
#
_symmetry.space_group_name_H-M   'P 1'
#
loop_
_entity.id
_entity.type
_entity.pdbx_description
1 polymer ?
#
loop_
_entity_poly.entity_id
_entity_poly.type
_entity_poly.pdbx_seq_one_letter_code
_entity_poly.pdbx_strand_id
1 'polypeptide(L)' 'MASLDIKLFVLLAVYKLREARVETIAEKAGLWPSLVRYVIRDLRQKGFVDEPEEGVFCVSQKGLEVIAPLMPPAEEA' A
#
# COMPACT_ATOMS: atom_id res chain seq x y z
N MET A 1 4.76 3.30 18.84
CA MET A 1 3.59 2.65 18.21
C MET A 1 3.17 3.28 16.87
N ALA A 2 3.23 4.60 16.68
CA ALA A 2 2.74 5.27 15.44
C ALA A 2 3.41 4.88 14.09
N SER A 3 4.62 4.30 14.08
CA SER A 3 5.31 3.95 12.82
C SER A 3 4.76 2.70 12.14
N LEU A 4 4.20 1.76 12.92
CA LEU A 4 3.64 0.51 12.36
C LEU A 4 2.32 0.82 11.63
N ASP A 5 1.53 1.73 12.18
CA ASP A 5 0.22 2.11 11.67
C ASP A 5 0.32 2.72 10.26
N ILE A 6 1.20 3.71 10.05
CA ILE A 6 1.30 4.41 8.75
C ILE A 6 1.66 3.46 7.60
N LYS A 7 2.54 2.49 7.82
CA LYS A 7 2.94 1.52 6.79
C LYS A 7 1.78 0.62 6.39
N LEU A 8 1.02 0.17 7.38
CA LEU A 8 -0.18 -0.64 7.16
C LEU A 8 -1.27 0.18 6.44
N PHE A 9 -1.47 1.44 6.82
CA PHE A 9 -2.41 2.35 6.14
C PHE A 9 -2.05 2.56 4.67
N VAL A 10 -0.77 2.81 4.37
CA VAL A 10 -0.30 2.96 2.98
C VAL A 10 -0.47 1.65 2.21
N LEU A 11 -0.12 0.51 2.80
CA LEU A 11 -0.28 -0.80 2.16
C LEU A 11 -1.76 -1.12 1.84
N LEU A 12 -2.67 -0.83 2.76
CA LEU A 12 -4.12 -0.97 2.55
C LEU A 12 -4.65 -0.01 1.48
N ALA A 13 -4.11 1.21 1.41
CA ALA A 13 -4.49 2.17 0.37
C ALA A 13 -4.06 1.69 -1.01
N VAL A 14 -2.83 1.18 -1.15
CA VAL A 14 -2.35 0.57 -2.41
C VAL A 14 -3.23 -0.62 -2.80
N TYR A 15 -3.57 -1.51 -1.85
CA TYR A 15 -4.43 -2.66 -2.11
C TYR A 15 -5.80 -2.27 -2.66
N LYS A 16 -6.46 -1.29 -2.02
CA LYS A 16 -7.78 -0.82 -2.43
C LYS A 16 -7.78 -0.17 -3.81
N LEU A 17 -6.67 0.44 -4.20
CA LEU A 17 -6.54 1.10 -5.50
C LEU A 17 -6.11 0.15 -6.63
N ARG A 18 -5.63 -1.06 -6.29
CA ARG A 18 -5.06 -2.08 -7.19
C ARG A 18 -3.75 -1.63 -7.84
N GLU A 19 -3.77 -0.53 -8.58
CA GLU A 19 -2.63 0.09 -9.25
C GLU A 19 -2.74 1.61 -9.10
N ALA A 20 -1.78 2.23 -8.41
CA ALA A 20 -1.87 3.68 -8.13
C ALA A 20 -0.52 4.38 -8.03
N ARG A 21 -0.56 5.68 -8.36
CA ARG A 21 0.56 6.60 -8.16
C ARG A 21 0.59 7.13 -6.73
N VAL A 22 1.74 7.65 -6.31
CA VAL A 22 1.98 8.20 -4.96
C VAL A 22 0.92 9.23 -4.58
N GLU A 23 0.52 10.08 -5.50
CA GLU A 23 -0.45 11.16 -5.30
C GLU A 23 -1.83 10.60 -4.94
N THR A 24 -2.30 9.59 -5.69
CA THR A 24 -3.58 8.92 -5.44
C THR A 24 -3.57 8.16 -4.12
N ILE A 25 -2.45 7.52 -3.78
CA ILE A 25 -2.29 6.80 -2.51
C ILE A 25 -2.29 7.79 -1.34
N ALA A 26 -1.61 8.94 -1.49
CA ALA A 26 -1.55 10.00 -0.50
C ALA A 26 -2.93 10.62 -0.23
N GLU A 27 -3.68 10.93 -1.28
CA GLU A 27 -5.06 11.39 -1.17
C GLU A 27 -5.94 10.36 -0.44
N LYS A 28 -5.87 9.08 -0.87
CA LYS A 28 -6.67 8.00 -0.27
C LYS A 28 -6.34 7.74 1.20
N ALA A 29 -5.07 7.88 1.58
CA ALA A 29 -4.60 7.67 2.94
C ALA A 29 -4.71 8.93 3.82
N GLY A 30 -5.03 10.10 3.25
CA GLY A 30 -5.01 11.38 3.97
C GLY A 30 -3.60 11.78 4.44
N LEU A 31 -2.58 11.42 3.68
CA LEU A 31 -1.16 11.61 4.03
C LEU A 31 -0.48 12.55 3.05
N TRP A 32 0.66 13.09 3.47
CA TRP A 32 1.51 13.90 2.61
C TRP A 32 2.21 13.02 1.54
N PRO A 33 2.27 13.44 0.26
CA PRO A 33 2.93 12.66 -0.79
C PRO A 33 4.39 12.33 -0.51
N SER A 34 5.13 13.23 0.15
CA SER A 34 6.52 12.99 0.55
C SER A 34 6.67 11.85 1.56
N LEU A 35 5.74 11.77 2.52
CA LEU A 35 5.68 10.68 3.49
C LEU A 35 5.32 9.36 2.80
N VAL A 36 4.30 9.37 1.92
CA VAL A 36 3.90 8.18 1.17
C VAL A 36 5.03 7.67 0.29
N ARG A 37 5.77 8.57 -0.39
CA ARG A 37 6.94 8.19 -1.19
C ARG A 37 8.01 7.48 -0.35
N TYR A 38 8.29 8.00 0.86
CA TYR A 38 9.23 7.36 1.79
C TYR A 38 8.73 5.97 2.21
N VAL A 39 7.45 5.84 2.55
CA VAL A 39 6.85 4.59 3.02
C VAL A 39 6.76 3.54 1.92
N ILE A 40 6.32 3.91 0.71
CA ILE A 40 6.27 3.01 -0.45
C ILE A 40 7.66 2.49 -0.79
N ARG A 41 8.69 3.34 -0.72
CA ARG A 41 10.07 2.90 -0.93
C ARG A 41 10.50 1.84 0.09
N ASP A 42 10.18 2.02 1.37
CA ASP A 42 10.47 1.03 2.42
C ASP A 42 9.66 -0.27 2.23
N LEU A 43 8.38 -0.17 1.86
CA LEU A 43 7.52 -1.33 1.60
C LEU A 43 8.00 -2.12 0.39
N ARG A 44 8.43 -1.44 -0.68
CA ARG A 44 8.99 -2.06 -1.88
C ARG A 44 10.32 -2.75 -1.60
N GLN A 45 11.23 -2.13 -0.86
CA GLN A 45 12.49 -2.75 -0.45
C GLN A 45 12.28 -4.04 0.36
N LYS A 46 11.17 -4.15 1.07
CA LYS A 46 10.78 -5.34 1.85
C LYS A 46 9.93 -6.33 1.06
N GLY A 47 9.60 -6.01 -0.19
CA GLY A 47 8.82 -6.84 -1.10
C GLY A 47 7.33 -6.90 -0.77
N PHE A 48 6.75 -5.90 -0.10
CA PHE A 48 5.30 -5.82 0.17
C PHE A 48 4.51 -5.09 -0.94
N VAL A 49 5.20 -4.32 -1.76
CA VAL A 49 4.65 -3.51 -2.85
C VAL A 49 5.55 -3.69 -4.07
N ASP A 50 4.94 -3.86 -5.23
CA ASP A 50 5.62 -3.93 -6.53
C ASP A 50 5.38 -2.64 -7.33
N GLU A 51 6.26 -2.39 -8.29
CA GLU A 51 6.19 -1.25 -9.22
C GLU A 51 6.20 -1.79 -10.65
N PRO A 52 5.06 -2.29 -11.17
CA PRO A 52 4.97 -2.91 -12.50
C PRO A 52 5.29 -1.92 -13.63
N GLU A 53 4.95 -0.65 -13.43
CA GLU A 53 5.28 0.46 -14.33
C GLU A 53 5.89 1.61 -13.53
N GLU A 54 6.71 2.43 -14.17
CA GLU A 54 7.38 3.56 -13.50
C GLU A 54 6.37 4.49 -12.81
N GLY A 55 6.45 4.56 -11.48
CA GLY A 55 5.58 5.36 -10.63
C GLY A 55 4.20 4.76 -10.33
N VAL A 56 3.88 3.55 -10.79
CA VAL A 56 2.62 2.84 -10.51
C VAL A 56 2.90 1.72 -9.53
N PHE A 57 2.18 1.69 -8.41
CA PHE A 57 2.41 0.74 -7.34
C PHE A 57 1.19 -0.17 -7.13
N CYS A 58 1.46 -1.45 -6.90
CA CYS A 58 0.48 -2.46 -6.52
C CYS A 58 0.98 -3.30 -5.33
N VAL A 59 0.07 -3.98 -4.63
CA VAL A 59 0.45 -4.84 -3.51
C VAL A 59 0.98 -6.17 -4.01
N SER A 60 2.13 -6.61 -3.49
CA SER A 60 2.72 -7.90 -3.85
C SER A 60 1.99 -9.06 -3.17
N GLN A 61 2.30 -10.30 -3.58
CA GLN A 61 1.80 -11.49 -2.88
C GLN A 61 2.10 -11.48 -1.38
N LYS A 62 3.32 -11.08 -1.01
CA LYS A 62 3.74 -10.96 0.40
C LYS A 62 2.99 -9.85 1.12
N GLY A 63 2.69 -8.74 0.44
CA GLY A 63 1.85 -7.67 0.99
C GLY A 63 0.42 -8.14 1.24
N LEU A 64 -0.14 -8.93 0.32
CA LEU A 64 -1.46 -9.53 0.44
C LEU A 64 -1.57 -10.43 1.68
N GLU A 65 -0.56 -11.27 1.94
CA GLU A 65 -0.54 -12.13 3.14
C GLU A 65 -0.61 -11.34 4.46
N VAL A 66 -0.07 -10.12 4.50
CA VAL A 66 -0.11 -9.25 5.69
C VAL A 66 -1.50 -8.62 5.88
N ILE A 67 -2.18 -8.26 4.79
CA ILE A 67 -3.48 -7.57 4.84
C ILE A 67 -4.69 -8.49 4.76
N ALA A 68 -4.53 -9.72 4.24
CA ALA A 68 -5.61 -10.70 4.11
C ALA A 68 -6.34 -10.99 5.44
N PRO A 69 -5.66 -11.11 6.61
CA PRO A 69 -6.34 -11.30 7.89
C PRO A 69 -7.13 -10.07 8.37
N LEU A 70 -6.86 -8.90 7.80
CA LEU A 70 -7.46 -7.62 8.18
C LEU A 70 -8.62 -7.22 7.26
N MET A 71 -8.71 -7.88 6.11
CA MET A 71 -9.82 -7.73 5.17
C MET A 71 -10.93 -8.70 5.57
N PRO A 72 -12.21 -8.30 5.49
CA PRO A 72 -13.27 -9.29 5.45
C PRO A 72 -12.97 -10.26 4.30
N PRO A 73 -13.20 -11.58 4.47
CA PRO A 73 -13.04 -12.53 3.37
C PRO A 73 -13.80 -11.95 2.19
N ALA A 74 -13.12 -11.86 1.04
CA ALA A 74 -13.69 -11.27 -0.16
C ALA A 74 -15.09 -11.85 -0.35
N GLU A 75 -16.11 -11.04 -0.10
CA GLU A 75 -17.49 -11.43 -0.37
C GLU A 75 -17.54 -11.57 -1.89
N GLU A 76 -17.51 -12.82 -2.35
CA GLU A 76 -17.56 -13.20 -3.75
C GLU A 76 -18.80 -12.56 -4.37
N ALA A 77 -18.58 -11.60 -5.27
CA ALA A 77 -19.61 -10.96 -6.09
C ALA A 77 -19.49 -11.47 -7.54
#